data_AF-A0A8X6G8S3-F1
#
_entry.id   AF-A0A8X6G8S3-F1
#
_cell.length_a   1.000
_cell.length_b   1.000
_cell.length_c   1.000
_cell.angle_alpha   90.00
_cell.angle_beta   90.00
_cell.angle_gamma   90.00
#
_symmetry.space_group_name_H-M   'P 1'
#
loop_
_entity.id
_entity.type
_entity.pdbx_description
1 polymer ?
#
loop_
_entity_poly.entity_id
_entity_poly.type
_entity_poly.pdbx_seq_one_letter_code
_entity_poly.pdbx_strand_id
1 'polypeptide(L)'
;MTRFSSAILFIFTVFICATILLAEHRKLIPKCFNSCLTSGSVKPTNCFCDSKCSLIYNDCCLDAPYRTFRVNTRRNHNINCVFVHGENKHFWMVDSCKSTWVGHDHIREKCNETSLVSGESSDIIGSIPVTNPKEGVTFKNYYCAMCNDEATEDLVEWQVKALCADDLVSQEDILQNLTFVEDKQQWGVWKYDTQQEWTFHECYLLFQRPSNVTNGIRHCTPGMISSCPRFWQHIATRRKCKSYVDPVRWSDGPVFRNIDCALCHNRTSDQFQCVKDVTSSTSSIMLSRAMKVDISCSGQWL
;
A
#
# COMPACT_ATOMS: atom_id res chain seq x y z
N MET A 1 -42.75 50.67 -32.89
CA MET A 1 -41.42 50.01 -32.93
C MET A 1 -40.80 50.06 -31.54
N THR A 2 -41.10 49.14 -30.61
CA THR A 2 -40.48 49.10 -29.26
C THR A 2 -40.89 47.83 -28.47
N ARG A 3 -40.89 46.65 -29.11
CA ARG A 3 -41.18 45.37 -28.40
C ARG A 3 -40.14 44.26 -28.62
N PHE A 4 -39.00 44.56 -29.26
CA PHE A 4 -37.94 43.56 -29.52
C PHE A 4 -36.75 43.61 -28.56
N SER A 5 -36.70 44.55 -27.62
CA SER A 5 -35.49 44.80 -26.80
C SER A 5 -35.41 43.98 -25.49
N SER A 6 -36.54 43.53 -24.94
CA SER A 6 -36.55 42.88 -23.60
C SER A 6 -36.15 41.41 -23.63
N ALA A 7 -36.53 40.67 -24.69
CA ALA A 7 -36.22 39.24 -24.80
C ALA A 7 -34.72 38.96 -25.01
N ILE A 8 -34.03 39.85 -25.73
CA ILE A 8 -32.59 39.71 -26.00
C ILE A 8 -31.78 39.95 -24.73
N LEU A 9 -32.20 40.90 -23.88
CA LEU A 9 -31.53 41.20 -22.61
C LEU A 9 -31.65 40.05 -21.60
N PHE A 10 -32.79 39.36 -21.58
CA PHE A 10 -33.04 38.21 -20.71
C PHE A 10 -32.22 36.98 -21.14
N ILE A 11 -32.08 36.74 -22.44
CA ILE A 11 -31.25 35.64 -22.96
C ILE A 11 -29.76 35.90 -22.68
N PHE A 12 -29.29 37.14 -22.85
CA PHE A 12 -27.90 37.51 -22.55
C PHE A 12 -27.55 37.36 -21.06
N THR A 13 -28.46 37.74 -20.15
CA THR A 13 -28.24 37.61 -18.70
C THR A 13 -28.22 36.15 -18.24
N VAL A 14 -29.08 35.29 -18.79
CA VAL A 14 -29.06 33.85 -18.51
C VAL A 14 -27.77 33.20 -19.03
N PHE A 15 -27.28 33.58 -20.21
CA PHE A 15 -26.03 33.05 -20.76
C PHE A 15 -24.80 33.50 -19.97
N ILE A 16 -24.75 34.75 -19.52
CA ILE A 16 -23.67 35.27 -18.68
C ILE A 16 -23.69 34.59 -17.31
N CYS A 17 -24.86 34.37 -16.70
CA CYS A 17 -24.97 33.68 -15.42
C CYS A 17 -24.54 32.20 -15.51
N ALA A 18 -24.97 31.49 -16.57
CA ALA A 18 -24.57 30.10 -16.80
C ALA A 18 -23.06 29.94 -17.07
N THR A 19 -22.45 30.88 -17.78
CA THR A 19 -21.00 30.86 -18.06
C THR A 19 -20.16 31.22 -16.83
N ILE A 20 -20.61 32.15 -15.98
CA ILE A 20 -19.96 32.46 -14.70
C ILE A 20 -20.06 31.26 -13.75
N LEU A 21 -21.23 30.62 -13.64
CA LEU A 21 -21.41 29.41 -12.83
C LEU A 21 -20.53 28.25 -13.32
N LEU A 22 -20.41 28.03 -14.63
CA LEU A 22 -19.51 27.01 -15.20
C LEU A 22 -18.02 27.33 -14.99
N ALA A 23 -17.63 28.61 -15.03
CA ALA A 23 -16.26 29.05 -14.80
C ALA A 23 -15.85 28.94 -13.32
N GLU A 24 -16.75 29.20 -12.38
CA GLU A 24 -16.50 28.93 -10.95
C GLU A 24 -16.53 27.44 -10.63
N HIS A 25 -17.40 26.65 -11.26
CA HIS A 25 -17.40 25.20 -11.08
C HIS A 25 -16.09 24.54 -11.53
N ARG A 26 -15.44 25.07 -12.58
CA ARG A 26 -14.12 24.59 -13.03
C ARG A 26 -12.96 24.97 -12.08
N LYS A 27 -13.14 25.96 -11.21
CA LYS A 27 -12.18 26.28 -10.12
C LYS A 27 -12.34 25.37 -8.89
N LEU A 28 -13.42 24.58 -8.82
CA LEU A 28 -13.77 23.73 -7.68
C LEU A 28 -13.53 22.24 -7.91
N ILE A 29 -12.96 21.84 -9.05
CA ILE A 29 -12.38 20.50 -9.18
C ILE A 29 -10.94 20.62 -8.69
N PRO A 30 -10.63 20.24 -7.44
CA PRO A 30 -9.25 20.19 -6.99
C PRO A 30 -8.49 19.29 -7.96
N LYS A 31 -7.56 19.88 -8.70
CA LYS A 31 -6.57 19.08 -9.42
C LYS A 31 -5.83 18.30 -8.34
N CYS A 32 -5.59 17.03 -8.55
CA CYS A 32 -4.76 16.24 -7.66
C CYS A 32 -3.31 16.46 -8.13
N PHE A 33 -2.71 17.59 -7.77
CA PHE A 33 -1.39 17.97 -8.22
C PHE A 33 -0.34 17.53 -7.20
N ASN A 34 0.62 16.76 -7.68
CA ASN A 34 1.83 16.53 -6.94
C ASN A 34 2.82 17.65 -7.29
N SER A 35 3.44 18.34 -6.32
CA SER A 35 4.31 19.49 -6.65
C SER A 35 5.54 19.05 -7.45
N CYS A 36 5.88 17.76 -7.35
CA CYS A 36 6.89 17.07 -8.14
C CYS A 36 6.49 16.67 -9.58
N LEU A 37 5.26 16.91 -10.01
CA LEU A 37 4.83 16.68 -11.40
C LEU A 37 5.02 17.94 -12.23
N THR A 38 6.14 18.05 -12.94
CA THR A 38 6.27 18.99 -14.05
C THR A 38 5.29 18.60 -15.17
N SER A 39 4.55 19.58 -15.66
CA SER A 39 3.55 19.51 -16.74
C SER A 39 3.87 18.47 -17.82
N GLY A 40 3.06 17.41 -17.94
CA GLY A 40 2.99 16.60 -19.16
C GLY A 40 3.18 15.08 -19.06
N SER A 41 3.66 14.51 -17.94
CA SER A 41 3.77 13.04 -17.82
C SER A 41 2.86 12.50 -16.72
N VAL A 42 1.82 11.74 -17.11
CA VAL A 42 1.00 10.93 -16.20
C VAL A 42 1.90 9.84 -15.62
N LYS A 43 2.48 10.09 -14.44
CA LYS A 43 3.22 9.08 -13.68
C LYS A 43 2.49 8.82 -12.37
N PRO A 44 2.57 7.58 -11.84
CA PRO A 44 1.94 7.22 -10.58
C PRO A 44 2.38 8.19 -9.48
N THR A 45 1.40 8.80 -8.82
CA THR A 45 1.61 9.73 -7.73
C THR A 45 1.85 8.95 -6.45
N ASN A 46 2.86 9.30 -5.67
CA ASN A 46 3.06 8.76 -4.31
C ASN A 46 1.99 9.26 -3.30
N CYS A 47 0.99 9.99 -3.79
CA CYS A 47 -0.06 10.61 -3.01
C CYS A 47 -1.41 10.43 -3.71
N PHE A 48 -2.48 10.57 -2.93
CA PHE A 48 -3.85 10.33 -3.36
C PHE A 48 -4.77 11.50 -2.99
N CYS A 49 -5.92 11.61 -3.66
CA CYS A 49 -6.89 12.69 -3.43
C CYS A 49 -8.31 12.21 -3.10
N ASP A 50 -8.51 10.91 -2.93
CA ASP A 50 -9.76 10.38 -2.39
C ASP A 50 -9.87 10.62 -0.86
N SER A 51 -11.04 10.35 -0.28
CA SER A 51 -11.27 10.55 1.15
C SER A 51 -10.41 9.64 2.04
N LYS A 52 -10.06 8.45 1.55
CA LYS A 52 -9.26 7.45 2.29
C LYS A 52 -7.82 7.93 2.50
N CYS A 53 -7.32 8.84 1.65
CA CYS A 53 -5.99 9.44 1.85
C CYS A 53 -5.83 10.10 3.22
N SER A 54 -6.91 10.65 3.77
CA SER A 54 -6.93 11.40 5.02
C SER A 54 -7.42 10.55 6.19
N LEU A 55 -8.44 9.72 5.92
CA LEU A 55 -9.11 8.91 6.93
C LEU A 55 -8.33 7.66 7.32
N ILE A 56 -7.57 7.09 6.37
CA ILE A 56 -6.96 5.77 6.48
C ILE A 56 -5.43 5.86 6.34
N TYR A 57 -4.94 6.30 5.18
CA TYR A 57 -3.53 6.10 4.80
C TYR A 57 -2.59 7.26 5.16
N ASN A 58 -3.14 8.45 5.41
CA ASN A 58 -2.37 9.68 5.58
C ASN A 58 -1.36 9.90 4.44
N ASP A 59 -1.81 9.74 3.20
CA ASP A 59 -1.02 9.84 1.96
C ASP A 59 -1.58 10.90 0.99
N CYS A 60 -2.32 11.89 1.51
CA CYS A 60 -2.94 12.92 0.68
C CYS A 60 -1.92 13.79 -0.08
N CYS A 61 -2.26 14.17 -1.31
CA CYS A 61 -1.52 15.20 -2.06
C CYS A 61 -1.70 16.60 -1.44
N LEU A 62 -0.84 17.55 -1.83
CA LEU A 62 -0.82 18.92 -1.29
C LEU A 62 -2.15 19.68 -1.49
N ASP A 63 -2.84 19.42 -2.59
CA ASP A 63 -4.10 20.08 -2.96
C ASP A 63 -5.32 19.13 -2.88
N ALA A 64 -5.15 17.96 -2.26
CA ALA A 64 -6.26 17.05 -2.03
C ALA A 64 -7.38 17.72 -1.20
N PRO A 65 -8.66 17.61 -1.60
CA PRO A 65 -9.77 18.27 -0.90
C PRO A 65 -9.98 17.75 0.52
N TYR A 66 -9.67 16.47 0.74
CA TYR A 66 -9.80 15.81 2.04
C TYR A 66 -8.59 16.00 2.94
N ARG A 67 -7.56 16.74 2.48
CA ARG A 67 -6.35 16.97 3.26
C ARG A 67 -6.67 17.70 4.56
N THR A 68 -6.36 17.06 5.67
CA THR A 68 -6.55 17.67 6.99
C THR A 68 -5.23 18.22 7.52
N PHE A 69 -5.28 19.43 8.09
CA PHE A 69 -4.15 19.98 8.87
C PHE A 69 -4.17 19.50 10.33
N ARG A 70 -5.18 18.71 10.70
CA ARG A 70 -5.34 18.11 12.03
C ARG A 70 -4.73 16.71 11.98
N VAL A 71 -3.47 16.63 12.40
CA VAL A 71 -2.65 15.39 12.46
C VAL A 71 -3.26 14.29 13.36
N ASN A 72 -4.28 14.63 14.16
CA ASN A 72 -4.94 13.76 15.13
C ASN A 72 -6.37 13.36 14.72
N THR A 73 -6.63 13.07 13.44
CA THR A 73 -7.73 12.14 13.17
C THR A 73 -7.31 10.81 13.77
N ARG A 74 -8.02 10.35 14.82
CA ARG A 74 -7.82 9.01 15.38
C ARG A 74 -7.95 8.05 14.20
N ARG A 75 -6.84 7.43 13.80
CA ARG A 75 -6.91 6.42 12.74
C ARG A 75 -7.72 5.27 13.31
N ASN A 76 -8.72 4.82 12.56
CA ASN A 76 -9.48 3.63 12.94
C ASN A 76 -8.63 2.37 12.82
N HIS A 77 -7.57 2.43 12.01
CA HIS A 77 -6.66 1.32 11.77
C HIS A 77 -5.22 1.69 12.06
N ASN A 78 -4.49 0.76 12.64
CA ASN A 78 -3.04 0.81 12.72
C ASN A 78 -2.47 0.34 11.38
N ILE A 79 -2.14 1.29 10.52
CA ILE A 79 -1.62 1.03 9.18
C ILE A 79 -0.14 1.35 9.13
N ASN A 80 0.63 0.38 8.64
CA ASN A 80 2.06 0.46 8.45
C ASN A 80 2.45 0.09 7.01
N CYS A 81 3.66 0.47 6.65
CA CYS A 81 4.22 0.24 5.33
C CYS A 81 4.96 -1.09 5.34
N VAL A 82 4.34 -2.14 4.78
CA VAL A 82 4.79 -3.54 4.90
C VAL A 82 5.37 -4.02 3.58
N PHE A 83 6.54 -4.67 3.64
CA PHE A 83 7.18 -5.28 2.47
C PHE A 83 6.54 -6.63 2.13
N VAL A 84 6.27 -6.86 0.85
CA VAL A 84 5.78 -8.15 0.33
C VAL A 84 6.78 -8.69 -0.66
N HIS A 85 7.43 -9.81 -0.31
CA HIS A 85 8.50 -10.41 -1.11
C HIS A 85 8.07 -10.77 -2.54
N GLY A 86 6.86 -11.32 -2.71
CA GLY A 86 6.38 -11.75 -4.03
C GLY A 86 6.08 -10.61 -5.00
N GLU A 87 5.75 -9.42 -4.49
CA GLU A 87 5.57 -8.21 -5.31
C GLU A 87 6.84 -7.37 -5.40
N ASN A 88 7.84 -7.66 -4.55
CA ASN A 88 9.03 -6.85 -4.31
C ASN A 88 8.68 -5.35 -4.09
N LYS A 89 7.61 -5.11 -3.32
CA LYS A 89 7.05 -3.78 -3.10
C LYS A 89 6.56 -3.63 -1.67
N HIS A 90 6.44 -2.38 -1.25
CA HIS A 90 5.83 -2.05 0.03
C HIS A 90 4.39 -1.57 -0.17
N PHE A 91 3.50 -2.03 0.70
CA PHE A 91 2.08 -1.71 0.67
C PHE A 91 1.63 -1.15 2.02
N TRP A 92 0.68 -0.24 2.00
CA TRP A 92 -0.04 0.14 3.22
C TRP A 92 -0.95 -1.01 3.64
N MET A 93 -0.68 -1.59 4.81
CA MET A 93 -1.45 -2.69 5.38
C MET A 93 -1.82 -2.41 6.83
N VAL A 94 -2.99 -2.88 7.24
CA VAL A 94 -3.34 -3.00 8.66
C VAL A 94 -2.57 -4.18 9.24
N ASP A 95 -1.67 -3.92 10.17
CA ASP A 95 -0.70 -4.91 10.65
C ASP A 95 -0.80 -5.20 12.16
N SER A 96 -1.78 -4.60 12.82
CA SER A 96 -2.06 -4.81 14.24
C SER A 96 -3.54 -4.61 14.52
N CYS A 97 -4.00 -5.22 15.61
CA CYS A 97 -5.39 -5.10 16.05
C CYS A 97 -5.71 -3.70 16.56
N LYS A 98 -6.97 -3.28 16.37
CA LYS A 98 -7.49 -2.09 17.03
C LYS A 98 -7.28 -2.19 18.55
N SER A 99 -7.02 -1.05 19.19
CA SER A 99 -6.78 -1.02 20.65
C SER A 99 -8.00 -1.45 21.47
N THR A 100 -9.20 -1.37 20.89
CA THR A 100 -10.48 -1.75 21.50
C THR A 100 -10.88 -3.21 21.22
N TRP A 101 -10.00 -4.05 20.66
CA TRP A 101 -10.29 -5.47 20.43
C TRP A 101 -10.51 -6.22 21.75
N VAL A 102 -11.67 -6.88 21.89
CA VAL A 102 -12.10 -7.67 23.05
C VAL A 102 -12.38 -9.12 22.62
N GLY A 103 -11.37 -9.78 22.06
CA GLY A 103 -11.43 -11.20 21.72
C GLY A 103 -10.19 -11.94 22.22
N HIS A 104 -9.99 -13.17 21.77
CA HIS A 104 -8.86 -13.99 22.21
C HIS A 104 -7.50 -13.35 21.88
N ASP A 105 -6.59 -13.36 22.86
CA ASP A 105 -5.24 -12.81 22.70
C ASP A 105 -4.44 -13.52 21.62
N HIS A 106 -4.66 -14.82 21.41
CA HIS A 106 -4.09 -15.57 20.29
C HIS A 106 -4.30 -14.88 18.93
N ILE A 107 -5.49 -14.33 18.65
CA ILE A 107 -5.75 -13.62 17.38
C ILE A 107 -4.90 -12.35 17.29
N ARG A 108 -4.72 -11.65 18.42
CA ARG A 108 -3.87 -10.47 18.50
C ARG A 108 -2.40 -10.82 18.30
N GLU A 109 -1.94 -11.89 18.91
CA GLU A 109 -0.59 -12.41 18.76
C GLU A 109 -0.31 -12.81 17.31
N LYS A 110 -1.21 -13.57 16.68
CA LYS A 110 -1.11 -13.96 15.26
C LYS A 110 -1.18 -12.78 14.29
N CYS A 111 -2.00 -11.77 14.57
CA CYS A 111 -1.97 -10.53 13.80
C CYS A 111 -0.63 -9.80 13.97
N ASN A 112 0.00 -9.85 15.15
CA ASN A 112 1.25 -9.15 15.44
C ASN A 112 2.52 -9.97 15.14
N GLU A 113 2.40 -11.24 14.79
CA GLU A 113 3.49 -12.17 14.46
C GLU A 113 4.20 -11.66 13.19
N THR A 114 5.36 -11.01 13.39
CA THR A 114 6.26 -10.42 12.38
C THR A 114 5.74 -9.20 11.61
N SER A 115 6.66 -8.29 11.25
CA SER A 115 6.36 -7.06 10.50
C SER A 115 6.50 -7.23 8.97
N LEU A 116 6.86 -8.42 8.50
CA LEU A 116 7.13 -8.72 7.10
C LEU A 116 6.14 -9.80 6.62
N VAL A 117 5.67 -9.66 5.39
CA VAL A 117 4.90 -10.71 4.72
C VAL A 117 5.90 -11.58 3.97
N SER A 118 6.48 -12.54 4.70
CA SER A 118 7.46 -13.52 4.20
C SER A 118 6.95 -14.94 4.41
N GLY A 119 7.51 -15.86 3.64
CA GLY A 119 7.25 -17.29 3.79
C GLY A 119 8.00 -17.93 4.96
N GLU A 120 8.59 -17.18 5.88
CA GLU A 120 9.48 -17.73 6.91
C GLU A 120 8.71 -18.34 8.09
N SER A 121 7.39 -18.11 8.17
CA SER A 121 6.53 -18.73 9.17
C SER A 121 6.12 -20.14 8.76
N SER A 122 5.98 -21.02 9.76
CA SER A 122 5.35 -22.33 9.60
C SER A 122 3.84 -22.23 9.36
N ASP A 123 3.22 -21.10 9.72
CA ASP A 123 1.81 -20.83 9.47
C ASP A 123 1.65 -20.07 8.14
N ILE A 124 1.47 -20.82 7.05
CA ILE A 124 1.25 -20.21 5.73
C ILE A 124 -0.02 -19.37 5.75
N ILE A 125 -1.13 -19.92 6.26
CA ILE A 125 -2.45 -19.27 6.24
C ILE A 125 -2.40 -17.95 7.02
N GLY A 126 -1.77 -17.97 8.19
CA GLY A 126 -1.53 -16.80 9.03
C GLY A 126 -0.57 -15.76 8.42
N SER A 127 0.09 -16.09 7.32
CA SER A 127 1.03 -15.19 6.63
C SER A 127 0.46 -14.61 5.34
N ILE A 128 -0.68 -15.11 4.84
CA ILE A 128 -1.30 -14.64 3.59
C ILE A 128 -2.00 -13.29 3.82
N PRO A 129 -1.60 -12.22 3.10
CA PRO A 129 -2.35 -10.97 3.13
C PRO A 129 -3.75 -11.14 2.58
N VAL A 130 -4.68 -10.36 3.13
CA VAL A 130 -6.08 -10.35 2.70
C VAL A 130 -6.50 -8.92 2.38
N THR A 131 -7.34 -8.74 1.38
CA THR A 131 -7.87 -7.43 1.01
C THR A 131 -9.38 -7.48 1.00
N ASN A 132 -10.03 -6.53 1.70
CA ASN A 132 -11.42 -6.22 1.43
C ASN A 132 -11.48 -5.41 0.12
N PRO A 133 -12.04 -5.93 -0.98
CA PRO A 133 -12.05 -5.27 -2.27
C PRO A 133 -13.06 -4.11 -2.35
N LYS A 134 -14.10 -4.12 -1.50
CA LYS A 134 -15.12 -3.07 -1.40
C LYS A 134 -14.52 -1.82 -0.75
N GLU A 135 -13.83 -2.00 0.37
CA GLU A 135 -13.17 -0.92 1.08
C GLU A 135 -11.74 -0.65 0.59
N GLY A 136 -11.16 -1.54 -0.20
CA GLY A 136 -9.80 -1.39 -0.71
C GLY A 136 -8.74 -1.39 0.39
N VAL A 137 -9.04 -1.96 1.56
CA VAL A 137 -8.14 -2.05 2.71
C VAL A 137 -7.48 -3.41 2.70
N THR A 138 -6.15 -3.43 2.79
CA THR A 138 -5.36 -4.65 2.91
C THR A 138 -4.94 -4.84 4.35
N PHE A 139 -5.07 -6.07 4.83
CA PHE A 139 -4.62 -6.52 6.14
C PHE A 139 -3.43 -7.46 5.94
N LYS A 140 -2.48 -7.40 6.87
CA LYS A 140 -1.25 -8.21 6.81
C LYS A 140 -1.56 -9.70 6.75
N ASN A 141 -2.60 -10.13 7.46
CA ASN A 141 -3.14 -11.47 7.42
C ASN A 141 -4.62 -11.50 7.83
N TYR A 142 -5.24 -12.68 7.74
CA TYR A 142 -6.63 -12.91 8.13
C TYR A 142 -6.93 -12.53 9.59
N TYR A 143 -5.99 -12.80 10.51
CA TYR A 143 -6.14 -12.44 11.92
C TYR A 143 -6.24 -10.93 12.14
N CYS A 144 -5.46 -10.14 11.39
CA CYS A 144 -5.55 -8.69 11.42
C CYS A 144 -6.88 -8.16 10.89
N ALA A 145 -7.45 -8.80 9.88
CA ALA A 145 -8.79 -8.45 9.41
C ALA A 145 -9.84 -8.72 10.51
N MET A 146 -9.82 -9.92 11.08
CA MET A 146 -10.75 -10.34 12.13
C MET A 146 -10.72 -9.41 13.34
N CYS A 147 -9.54 -9.10 13.88
CA CYS A 147 -9.45 -8.25 15.07
C CYS A 147 -9.66 -6.76 14.80
N ASN A 148 -9.87 -6.37 13.54
CA ASN A 148 -10.28 -5.02 13.12
C ASN A 148 -11.75 -4.99 12.63
N ASP A 149 -12.57 -5.97 13.06
CA ASP A 149 -14.01 -6.11 12.75
C ASP A 149 -14.34 -6.25 11.26
N GLU A 150 -13.40 -6.77 10.47
CA GLU A 150 -13.65 -6.99 9.06
C GLU A 150 -14.45 -8.29 8.83
N ALA A 151 -15.45 -8.23 7.96
CA ALA A 151 -16.27 -9.38 7.61
C ALA A 151 -15.45 -10.34 6.74
N THR A 152 -15.27 -11.56 7.21
CA THR A 152 -14.33 -12.51 6.62
C THR A 152 -14.76 -13.02 5.24
N GLU A 153 -16.07 -13.06 5.00
CA GLU A 153 -16.71 -13.41 3.74
C GLU A 153 -16.45 -12.41 2.61
N ASP A 154 -16.11 -11.16 2.95
CA ASP A 154 -15.81 -10.11 1.98
C ASP A 154 -14.32 -10.05 1.63
N LEU A 155 -13.48 -10.86 2.28
CA LEU A 155 -12.04 -10.84 2.09
C LEU A 155 -11.59 -11.65 0.87
N VAL A 156 -10.60 -11.12 0.17
CA VAL A 156 -9.89 -11.84 -0.89
C VAL A 156 -8.45 -12.06 -0.46
N GLU A 157 -8.06 -13.33 -0.38
CA GLU A 157 -6.70 -13.77 -0.07
C GLU A 157 -5.75 -13.50 -1.23
N TRP A 158 -4.51 -13.14 -0.89
CA TRP A 158 -3.44 -13.02 -1.87
C TRP A 158 -2.96 -14.41 -2.32
N GLN A 159 -2.48 -14.49 -3.55
CA GLN A 159 -2.02 -15.74 -4.13
C GLN A 159 -0.67 -16.13 -3.51
N VAL A 160 -0.54 -17.39 -3.11
CA VAL A 160 0.74 -17.96 -2.69
C VAL A 160 1.40 -18.64 -3.88
N LYS A 161 2.68 -18.34 -4.07
CA LYS A 161 3.54 -19.03 -5.01
C LYS A 161 4.76 -19.59 -4.30
N ALA A 162 5.19 -20.78 -4.68
CA ALA A 162 6.42 -21.37 -4.20
C ALA A 162 7.50 -21.23 -5.29
N LEU A 163 8.68 -20.75 -4.89
CA LEU A 163 9.87 -20.68 -5.72
C LEU A 163 10.94 -21.59 -5.11
N CYS A 164 11.16 -22.75 -5.72
CA CYS A 164 12.21 -23.67 -5.30
C CYS A 164 13.48 -23.42 -6.11
N ALA A 165 14.65 -23.56 -5.48
CA ALA A 165 15.93 -23.29 -6.14
C ALA A 165 16.29 -24.33 -7.22
N ASP A 166 15.70 -25.52 -7.12
CA ASP A 166 16.01 -26.67 -7.96
C ASP A 166 14.93 -26.89 -9.04
N ASP A 167 15.34 -26.86 -10.30
CA ASP A 167 14.48 -27.10 -11.46
C ASP A 167 13.92 -28.55 -11.50
N LEU A 168 14.45 -29.46 -10.67
CA LEU A 168 13.94 -30.82 -10.49
C LEU A 168 12.64 -30.88 -9.70
N VAL A 169 12.28 -29.83 -8.95
CA VAL A 169 11.03 -29.79 -8.16
C VAL A 169 9.86 -29.45 -9.08
N SER A 170 8.94 -30.40 -9.26
CA SER A 170 7.74 -30.21 -10.05
C SER A 170 6.62 -29.54 -9.24
N GLN A 171 5.58 -29.06 -9.93
CA GLN A 171 4.41 -28.49 -9.27
C GLN A 171 3.70 -29.53 -8.39
N GLU A 172 3.66 -30.79 -8.82
CA GLU A 172 3.05 -31.87 -8.04
C GLU A 172 3.84 -32.14 -6.75
N ASP A 173 5.17 -32.09 -6.83
CA ASP A 173 6.04 -32.25 -5.66
C ASP A 173 5.74 -31.17 -4.61
N ILE A 174 5.51 -29.92 -5.04
CA ILE A 174 5.12 -28.83 -4.14
C ILE A 174 3.73 -29.05 -3.55
N LEU A 175 2.74 -29.39 -4.37
CA LEU A 175 1.36 -29.53 -3.91
C LEU A 175 1.19 -30.69 -2.91
N GLN A 176 1.98 -31.76 -3.05
CA GLN A 176 1.87 -32.94 -2.19
C GLN A 176 2.83 -32.93 -1.00
N ASN A 177 4.04 -32.39 -1.15
CA ASN A 177 5.14 -32.64 -0.22
C ASN A 177 5.80 -31.36 0.34
N LEU A 178 5.24 -30.18 0.07
CA LEU A 178 5.74 -28.94 0.66
C LEU A 178 5.65 -29.00 2.19
N THR A 179 6.79 -28.90 2.85
CA THR A 179 6.93 -29.08 4.30
C THR A 179 7.78 -27.96 4.87
N PHE A 180 7.43 -27.47 6.06
CA PHE A 180 8.27 -26.56 6.83
C PHE A 180 9.21 -27.34 7.73
N VAL A 181 10.51 -27.04 7.65
CA VAL A 181 11.53 -27.66 8.51
C VAL A 181 11.92 -26.65 9.59
N GLU A 182 11.48 -26.90 10.83
CA GLU A 182 11.62 -25.98 11.96
C GLU A 182 13.09 -25.66 12.29
N ASP A 183 13.98 -26.66 12.28
CA ASP A 183 15.41 -26.47 12.54
C ASP A 183 16.09 -25.52 11.52
N LYS A 184 15.54 -25.46 10.30
CA LYS A 184 16.03 -24.59 9.23
C LYS A 184 15.24 -23.29 9.09
N GLN A 185 14.08 -23.19 9.74
CA GLN A 185 13.09 -22.13 9.53
C GLN A 185 12.77 -21.92 8.03
N GLN A 186 12.63 -23.01 7.28
CA GLN A 186 12.61 -22.98 5.82
C GLN A 186 11.58 -23.97 5.27
N TRP A 187 10.79 -23.51 4.30
CA TRP A 187 9.94 -24.38 3.48
C TRP A 187 10.77 -25.11 2.43
N GLY A 188 10.34 -26.32 2.08
CA GLY A 188 10.94 -27.07 0.99
C GLY A 188 10.20 -28.36 0.71
N VAL A 189 10.75 -29.13 -0.20
CA VAL A 189 10.23 -30.45 -0.58
C VAL A 189 11.32 -31.49 -0.40
N TRP A 190 10.98 -32.59 0.25
CA TRP A 190 11.83 -33.78 0.28
C TRP A 190 11.63 -34.57 -1.01
N LYS A 191 12.72 -34.85 -1.73
CA LYS A 191 12.69 -35.62 -2.97
C LYS A 191 13.82 -36.62 -3.00
N TYR A 192 13.55 -37.78 -3.60
CA TYR A 192 14.54 -38.81 -3.84
C TYR A 192 15.37 -38.42 -5.07
N ASP A 193 16.68 -38.23 -4.89
CA ASP A 193 17.57 -37.80 -5.95
C ASP A 193 18.06 -38.96 -6.84
N THR A 194 18.93 -38.65 -7.80
CA THR A 194 19.50 -39.65 -8.72
C THR A 194 20.46 -40.63 -8.04
N GLN A 195 20.96 -40.30 -6.84
CA GLN A 195 21.81 -41.16 -6.02
C GLN A 195 21.00 -42.06 -5.09
N GLN A 196 19.67 -41.99 -5.16
CA GLN A 196 18.77 -42.71 -4.27
C GLN A 196 18.89 -42.26 -2.81
N GLU A 197 19.14 -40.96 -2.60
CA GLU A 197 19.11 -40.33 -1.28
C GLU A 197 17.98 -39.30 -1.19
N TRP A 198 17.42 -39.13 0.02
CA TRP A 198 16.44 -38.09 0.28
C TRP A 198 17.13 -36.75 0.43
N THR A 199 16.88 -35.85 -0.51
CA THR A 199 17.41 -34.50 -0.53
C THR A 199 16.30 -33.49 -0.27
N PHE A 200 16.58 -32.49 0.56
CA PHE A 200 15.66 -31.39 0.84
C PHE A 200 15.93 -30.22 -0.10
N HIS A 201 14.94 -29.88 -0.92
CA HIS A 201 15.03 -28.76 -1.85
C HIS A 201 14.29 -27.56 -1.26
N GLU A 202 15.04 -26.50 -0.97
CA GLU A 202 14.50 -25.27 -0.37
C GLU A 202 13.57 -24.54 -1.33
N CYS A 203 12.44 -24.08 -0.78
CA CYS A 203 11.41 -23.33 -1.48
C CYS A 203 11.05 -22.06 -0.69
N TYR A 204 10.91 -20.95 -1.41
CA TYR A 204 10.50 -19.66 -0.85
C TYR A 204 9.04 -19.39 -1.19
N LEU A 205 8.23 -19.05 -0.18
CA LEU A 205 6.86 -18.63 -0.42
C LEU A 205 6.81 -17.13 -0.74
N LEU A 206 6.15 -16.83 -1.85
CA LEU A 206 5.97 -15.51 -2.41
C LEU A 206 4.48 -15.19 -2.45
N PHE A 207 4.10 -14.06 -1.88
CA PHE A 207 2.71 -13.60 -1.90
C PHE A 207 2.52 -12.59 -3.01
N GLN A 208 1.51 -12.83 -3.85
CA GLN A 208 1.18 -11.99 -5.00
C GLN A 208 -0.27 -11.52 -4.92
N ARG A 209 -0.50 -10.26 -5.24
CA ARG A 209 -1.84 -9.70 -5.26
C ARG A 209 -2.71 -10.39 -6.33
N PRO A 210 -3.97 -10.75 -6.01
CA PRO A 210 -4.90 -11.29 -7.00
C PRO A 210 -5.22 -10.28 -8.10
N SER A 211 -5.33 -10.72 -9.34
CA SER A 211 -5.59 -9.85 -10.50
C SER A 211 -6.96 -9.17 -10.46
N ASN A 212 -7.93 -9.74 -9.76
CA ASN A 212 -9.27 -9.19 -9.55
C ASN A 212 -9.30 -8.09 -8.46
N VAL A 213 -8.24 -7.93 -7.67
CA VAL A 213 -8.14 -6.91 -6.62
C VAL A 213 -7.18 -5.81 -7.05
N THR A 214 -7.66 -4.92 -7.92
CA THR A 214 -6.85 -3.79 -8.42
C THR A 214 -7.15 -2.48 -7.70
N ASN A 215 -8.37 -2.33 -7.18
CA ASN A 215 -8.83 -1.10 -6.57
C ASN A 215 -8.42 -0.99 -5.10
N GLY A 216 -7.96 0.20 -4.71
CA GLY A 216 -7.72 0.55 -3.31
C GLY A 216 -6.40 0.09 -2.71
N ILE A 217 -5.69 -0.85 -3.32
CA ILE A 217 -4.36 -1.27 -2.86
C ILE A 217 -3.34 -0.16 -3.10
N ARG A 218 -2.68 0.28 -2.04
CA ARG A 218 -1.75 1.42 -2.07
C ARG A 218 -0.33 1.00 -1.79
N HIS A 219 0.56 1.43 -2.67
CA HIS A 219 1.99 1.35 -2.41
C HIS A 219 2.40 2.42 -1.39
N CYS A 220 3.48 2.15 -0.68
CA CYS A 220 4.06 3.08 0.27
C CYS A 220 5.59 3.09 0.14
N THR A 221 6.21 4.13 0.71
CA THR A 221 7.67 4.25 0.75
C THR A 221 8.13 4.05 2.20
N PRO A 222 8.88 2.99 2.52
CA PRO A 222 9.38 2.77 3.87
C PRO A 222 10.44 3.80 4.26
N GLY A 223 10.67 3.97 5.57
CA GLY A 223 11.79 4.78 6.09
C GLY A 223 11.71 6.28 5.82
N MET A 224 10.59 6.77 5.29
CA MET A 224 10.41 8.17 4.93
C MET A 224 10.33 9.08 6.16
N ILE A 225 11.17 10.13 6.19
CA ILE A 225 11.15 11.13 7.25
C ILE A 225 9.88 11.98 7.12
N SER A 226 8.92 11.73 8.01
CA SER A 226 7.55 12.29 7.96
C SER A 226 7.23 13.25 9.11
N SER A 227 8.24 13.63 9.91
CA SER A 227 8.06 14.56 11.02
C SER A 227 9.31 15.40 11.27
N CYS A 228 9.09 16.59 11.83
CA CYS A 228 10.16 17.49 12.26
C CYS A 228 10.69 17.12 13.65
N PRO A 229 11.97 17.43 13.94
CA PRO A 229 12.53 17.27 15.28
C PRO A 229 11.72 18.03 16.33
N ARG A 230 11.66 17.50 17.57
CA ARG A 230 10.84 18.08 18.66
C ARG A 230 11.22 19.53 18.98
N PHE A 231 12.48 19.91 18.77
CA PHE A 231 13.01 21.26 19.00
C PHE A 231 12.71 22.27 17.88
N TRP A 232 12.17 21.86 16.73
CA TRP A 232 11.93 22.76 15.60
C TRP A 232 10.84 23.82 15.89
N GLN A 233 11.19 25.10 15.92
CA GLN A 233 10.27 26.13 16.44
C GLN A 233 9.16 26.56 15.47
N HIS A 234 9.38 26.45 14.14
CA HIS A 234 8.37 26.92 13.18
C HIS A 234 7.20 25.93 13.05
N ILE A 235 6.13 26.20 13.81
CA ILE A 235 4.90 25.40 13.86
C ILE A 235 4.27 25.25 12.46
N ALA A 236 4.31 26.29 11.63
CA ALA A 236 3.76 26.26 10.27
C ALA A 236 4.42 25.16 9.41
N THR A 237 5.76 25.14 9.34
CA THR A 237 6.54 24.09 8.64
C THR A 237 6.26 22.72 9.23
N ARG A 238 6.23 22.60 10.56
CA ARG A 238 5.93 21.33 11.24
C ARG A 238 4.54 20.79 10.88
N ARG A 239 3.54 21.66 10.76
CA ARG A 239 2.17 21.28 10.33
C ARG A 239 2.16 20.87 8.86
N LYS A 240 2.83 21.62 7.98
CA LYS A 240 2.90 21.30 6.55
C LYS A 240 3.59 19.96 6.31
N CYS A 241 4.73 19.71 6.97
CA CYS A 241 5.47 18.44 6.92
C CYS A 241 4.57 17.21 7.13
N LYS A 242 3.60 17.30 8.06
CA LYS A 242 2.68 16.19 8.34
C LYS A 242 1.44 16.16 7.47
N SER A 243 1.15 17.23 6.74
CA SER A 243 -0.17 17.43 6.12
C SER A 243 -0.33 16.82 4.74
N TYR A 244 0.76 16.53 4.01
CA TYR A 244 0.69 15.97 2.66
C TYR A 244 1.88 15.05 2.36
N VAL A 245 1.80 14.32 1.27
CA VAL A 245 2.87 13.47 0.73
C VAL A 245 3.28 13.99 -0.63
N ASP A 246 4.57 14.27 -0.77
CA ASP A 246 5.24 14.63 -2.02
C ASP A 246 6.73 14.28 -1.89
N PRO A 247 7.11 13.00 -1.99
CA PRO A 247 8.42 12.54 -1.54
C PRO A 247 9.58 13.15 -2.31
N VAL A 248 10.55 13.68 -1.56
CA VAL A 248 11.75 14.34 -2.08
C VAL A 248 13.01 13.75 -1.45
N ARG A 249 14.12 13.76 -2.19
CA ARG A 249 15.44 13.34 -1.70
C ARG A 249 16.53 14.30 -2.18
N TRP A 250 17.62 14.42 -1.41
CA TRP A 250 18.87 15.07 -1.85
C TRP A 250 19.89 13.99 -2.08
N SER A 251 20.45 13.90 -3.30
CA SER A 251 21.49 12.92 -3.67
C SER A 251 21.22 11.51 -3.09
N ASP A 252 22.20 10.91 -2.40
CA ASP A 252 22.12 9.60 -1.74
C ASP A 252 21.59 9.68 -0.29
N GLY A 253 20.92 10.78 0.04
CA GLY A 253 20.33 11.03 1.36
C GLY A 253 18.99 10.34 1.59
N PRO A 254 18.43 10.50 2.81
CA PRO A 254 17.14 9.92 3.15
C PRO A 254 15.99 10.55 2.33
N VAL A 255 14.91 9.78 2.18
CA VAL A 255 13.67 10.26 1.57
C VAL A 255 12.87 11.03 2.62
N PHE A 256 12.48 12.25 2.29
CA PHE A 256 11.57 13.06 3.10
C PHE A 256 10.16 12.99 2.53
N ARG A 257 9.17 13.04 3.41
CA ARG A 257 7.75 12.99 3.04
C ARG A 257 7.33 14.12 2.11
N ASN A 258 7.92 15.29 2.29
CA ASN A 258 7.75 16.46 1.46
C ASN A 258 8.87 17.46 1.74
N ILE A 259 8.89 18.55 0.96
CA ILE A 259 9.87 19.63 1.11
C ILE A 259 9.82 20.27 2.51
N ASP A 260 8.64 20.43 3.11
CA ASP A 260 8.52 21.00 4.46
C ASP A 260 9.17 20.11 5.54
N CYS A 261 9.12 18.78 5.39
CA CYS A 261 9.87 17.88 6.25
C CYS A 261 11.38 18.02 6.05
N ALA A 262 11.84 18.23 4.82
CA ALA A 262 13.26 18.44 4.57
C ALA A 262 13.76 19.78 5.14
N LEU A 263 12.97 20.85 5.01
CA LEU A 263 13.27 22.17 5.57
C LEU A 263 13.51 22.11 7.08
N CYS A 264 12.69 21.37 7.81
CA CYS A 264 12.87 21.22 9.26
C CYS A 264 13.99 20.25 9.68
N HIS A 265 14.68 19.65 8.71
CA HIS A 265 15.92 18.88 8.87
C HIS A 265 17.12 19.61 8.23
N ASN A 266 17.06 20.94 8.18
CA ASN A 266 18.12 21.82 7.68
C ASN A 266 18.53 21.52 6.23
N ARG A 267 17.62 21.02 5.39
CA ARG A 267 17.83 20.95 3.94
C ARG A 267 17.39 22.25 3.31
N THR A 268 18.20 22.80 2.41
CA THR A 268 17.86 23.97 1.60
C THR A 268 16.92 23.55 0.47
N SER A 269 16.10 24.47 -0.04
CA SER A 269 15.16 24.21 -1.16
C SER A 269 15.84 23.82 -2.48
N ASP A 270 17.17 23.89 -2.53
CA ASP A 270 17.93 23.80 -3.76
C ASP A 270 18.46 22.36 -3.90
N GLN A 271 18.46 21.83 -5.13
CA GLN A 271 19.06 20.53 -5.48
C GLN A 271 18.36 19.26 -4.98
N PHE A 272 17.05 19.30 -4.66
CA PHE A 272 16.30 18.07 -4.43
C PHE A 272 15.85 17.39 -5.73
N GLN A 273 15.71 16.08 -5.66
CA GLN A 273 15.08 15.26 -6.68
C GLN A 273 13.74 14.76 -6.17
N CYS A 274 12.74 14.86 -7.02
CA CYS A 274 11.47 14.20 -6.81
C CYS A 274 11.65 12.69 -6.91
N VAL A 275 11.15 11.98 -5.91
CA VAL A 275 11.20 10.52 -5.91
C VAL A 275 10.02 10.01 -6.73
N LYS A 276 10.24 9.74 -8.02
CA LYS A 276 9.24 9.16 -8.91
C LYS A 276 9.26 7.65 -8.74
N ASP A 277 8.15 7.09 -8.26
CA ASP A 277 7.88 5.66 -8.17
C ASP A 277 9.02 4.85 -7.53
N VAL A 278 9.03 4.76 -6.19
CA VAL A 278 9.97 3.89 -5.45
C VAL A 278 9.74 2.41 -5.78
N THR A 279 8.64 2.08 -6.46
CA THR A 279 8.28 0.69 -6.81
C THR A 279 8.79 0.25 -8.19
N SER A 280 9.50 1.11 -8.93
CA SER A 280 10.05 0.76 -10.24
C SER A 280 11.49 0.20 -10.15
N SER A 281 11.69 -0.87 -9.39
CA SER A 281 12.85 -1.74 -9.63
C SER A 281 12.65 -3.12 -9.01
N THR A 282 13.01 -4.14 -9.82
CA THR A 282 13.20 -5.59 -9.53
C THR A 282 11.92 -6.41 -9.27
N SER A 283 11.70 -7.64 -9.77
CA SER A 283 12.36 -8.50 -10.77
C SER A 283 11.28 -9.43 -11.37
N SER A 284 10.75 -9.12 -12.56
CA SER A 284 9.77 -9.99 -13.26
C SER A 284 10.31 -11.41 -13.55
N ILE A 285 11.64 -11.58 -13.51
CA ILE A 285 12.34 -12.82 -13.78
C ILE A 285 12.14 -13.87 -12.67
N MET A 286 12.00 -13.47 -11.39
CA MET A 286 11.81 -14.41 -10.28
C MET A 286 10.37 -14.97 -10.23
N LEU A 287 9.38 -14.15 -10.60
CA LEU A 287 7.97 -14.51 -10.57
C LEU A 287 7.52 -15.46 -11.68
N SER A 288 8.26 -15.53 -12.80
CA SER A 288 7.91 -16.42 -13.92
C SER A 288 8.21 -17.89 -13.64
N ARG A 289 9.11 -18.18 -12.69
CA ARG A 289 9.46 -19.54 -12.25
C ARG A 289 8.68 -20.01 -11.03
N ALA A 290 8.01 -19.09 -10.34
CA ALA A 290 7.26 -19.41 -9.13
C ALA A 290 5.94 -20.11 -9.48
N MET A 291 5.71 -21.27 -8.86
CA MET A 291 4.54 -22.11 -9.10
C MET A 291 3.40 -21.71 -8.17
N LYS A 292 2.17 -21.68 -8.67
CA LYS A 292 0.99 -21.35 -7.85
C LYS A 292 0.72 -22.49 -6.87
N VAL A 293 0.59 -22.16 -5.59
CA VAL A 293 0.14 -23.08 -4.54
C VAL A 293 -1.35 -22.83 -4.32
N ASP A 294 -2.17 -23.87 -4.49
CA ASP A 294 -3.59 -23.81 -4.14
C ASP A 294 -3.80 -24.40 -2.75
N ILE A 295 -3.85 -23.51 -1.76
CA ILE A 295 -4.01 -23.88 -0.35
C ILE A 295 -5.47 -24.23 -0.04
N SER A 296 -6.42 -23.77 -0.87
CA SER A 296 -7.86 -23.99 -0.65
C SER A 296 -8.30 -25.44 -0.88
N CYS A 297 -7.50 -26.24 -1.59
CA CYS A 297 -7.81 -27.64 -1.91
C CYS A 297 -7.21 -28.66 -0.93
N SER A 298 -6.31 -28.25 -0.04
CA SER A 298 -5.66 -29.17 0.90
C SER A 298 -6.27 -29.03 2.29
N GLY A 299 -7.38 -29.73 2.52
CA GLY A 299 -8.08 -29.82 3.82
C GLY A 299 -7.28 -30.53 4.94
N GLN A 300 -5.96 -30.44 4.93
CA GLN A 300 -5.02 -31.06 5.87
C GLN A 300 -4.21 -30.04 6.70
N TRP A 301 -4.39 -28.73 6.49
CA TRP A 301 -3.57 -27.68 7.14
C TRP A 301 -4.25 -26.97 8.32
N LEU A 302 -5.35 -27.52 8.84
CA LEU A 302 -6.03 -27.09 10.07
C LEU A 302 -5.88 -28.14 11.19
#